data_AF-A0A6A4WGD7-F1
#
_entry.id   AF-A0A6A4WGD7-F1
#
_cell.length_a   1.000
_cell.length_b   1.000
_cell.length_c   1.000
_cell.angle_alpha   90.00
_cell.angle_beta   90.00
_cell.angle_gamma   90.00
#
_symmetry.space_group_name_H-M   'P 1'
#
loop_
_entity.id
_entity.type
_entity.pdbx_description
1 polymer ?
#
loop_
_entity_poly.entity_id
_entity_poly.type
_entity_poly.pdbx_seq_one_letter_code
_entity_poly.pdbx_strand_id
1 'polypeptide(L)'
;MEELLAQLARDAGAERRADIRLLADQARNFTESQHGLLRDPPWELRSKCLEALGSALHSGSGKLGTLAIQGLQSDDESRWLTTQLLDALPSLATLDDNAQVEIMRVLLSAACQSWWVASSALVVRLLTLCFQLCSRTPCPPTVATAAQAAACQAVRGFVAILDEGYESEMAEGPAGGGDGLSPADVYQDIVPVCGYLCSQLQAFADKR
;
A
#
# COMPACT_ATOMS: atom_id res chain seq x y z
N MET A 1 -1.98 8.78 -16.32
CA MET A 1 -3.24 8.14 -15.90
C MET A 1 -4.18 7.83 -17.08
N GLU A 2 -4.56 8.80 -17.92
CA GLU A 2 -5.54 8.58 -19.01
C GLU A 2 -5.12 7.51 -20.02
N GLU A 3 -3.88 7.57 -20.50
CA GLU A 3 -3.33 6.55 -21.41
C GLU A 3 -3.30 5.16 -20.77
N LEU A 4 -3.04 5.09 -19.47
CA LEU A 4 -3.03 3.84 -18.72
C LEU A 4 -4.43 3.26 -18.56
N LEU A 5 -5.43 4.09 -18.24
CA LEU A 5 -6.83 3.68 -18.19
C LEU A 5 -7.34 3.23 -19.57
N ALA A 6 -6.92 3.91 -20.64
CA ALA A 6 -7.21 3.49 -22.01
C ALA A 6 -6.59 2.11 -22.32
N GLN A 7 -5.35 1.88 -21.91
CA GLN A 7 -4.68 0.59 -22.05
C GLN A 7 -5.38 -0.50 -21.23
N LEU A 8 -5.78 -0.19 -19.99
CA LEU A 8 -6.49 -1.10 -19.11
C LEU A 8 -7.86 -1.50 -19.68
N ALA A 9 -8.64 -0.56 -20.22
CA ALA A 9 -9.92 -0.84 -20.87
C ALA A 9 -9.77 -1.75 -22.10
N ARG A 10 -8.75 -1.52 -22.92
CA ARG A 10 -8.42 -2.36 -24.08
C ARG A 10 -8.08 -3.79 -23.66
N ASP A 11 -7.19 -3.94 -22.69
CA ASP A 11 -6.72 -5.24 -22.23
C ASP A 11 -7.81 -6.02 -21.47
N ALA A 12 -8.62 -5.34 -20.64
CA ALA A 12 -9.79 -5.94 -20.00
C ALA A 12 -10.83 -6.40 -21.02
N GLY A 13 -11.02 -5.64 -22.11
CA GLY A 13 -11.85 -6.04 -23.24
C GLY A 13 -11.36 -7.30 -23.94
N ALA A 14 -10.05 -7.43 -24.13
CA ALA A 14 -9.44 -8.63 -24.72
C ALA A 14 -9.59 -9.85 -23.81
N GLU A 15 -9.54 -9.68 -22.49
CA GLU A 15 -9.78 -10.73 -21.49
C GLU A 15 -11.26 -11.02 -21.20
N ARG A 16 -12.20 -10.36 -21.90
CA ARG A 16 -13.66 -10.48 -21.69
C ARG A 16 -14.13 -10.08 -20.28
N ARG A 17 -13.41 -9.17 -19.62
CA ARG A 17 -13.76 -8.60 -18.30
C ARG A 17 -14.51 -7.29 -18.48
N ALA A 18 -15.81 -7.40 -18.76
CA ALA A 18 -16.66 -6.28 -19.12
C ALA A 18 -16.85 -5.26 -17.98
N ASP A 19 -16.82 -5.73 -16.74
CA ASP A 19 -16.83 -4.97 -15.50
C ASP A 19 -15.61 -4.04 -15.38
N ILE A 20 -14.40 -4.59 -15.50
CA ILE A 20 -13.14 -3.83 -15.41
C ILE A 20 -13.05 -2.83 -16.56
N ARG A 21 -13.44 -3.24 -17.78
CA ARG A 21 -13.46 -2.34 -18.93
C ARG A 21 -14.39 -1.14 -18.68
N LEU A 22 -15.59 -1.39 -18.14
CA LEU A 22 -16.55 -0.33 -17.84
C LEU A 22 -15.99 0.64 -16.81
N LEU A 23 -15.40 0.15 -15.73
CA LEU A 23 -14.79 0.99 -14.69
C LEU A 23 -13.62 1.80 -15.25
N ALA A 24 -12.77 1.20 -16.07
CA ALA A 24 -11.63 1.88 -16.70
C ALA A 24 -12.10 2.99 -17.67
N ASP A 25 -13.13 2.74 -18.47
CA ASP A 25 -13.72 3.75 -19.36
C ASP A 25 -14.41 4.88 -18.57
N GLN A 26 -15.12 4.56 -17.47
CA GLN A 26 -15.72 5.57 -16.61
C GLN A 26 -14.68 6.48 -15.95
N ALA A 27 -13.61 5.89 -15.40
CA ALA A 27 -12.51 6.63 -14.80
C ALA A 27 -11.79 7.49 -15.85
N ARG A 28 -11.58 6.96 -17.06
CA ARG A 28 -10.96 7.70 -18.16
C ARG A 28 -11.78 8.90 -18.59
N ASN A 29 -13.06 8.69 -18.88
CA ASN A 29 -13.97 9.77 -19.28
C ASN A 29 -14.07 10.85 -18.19
N PHE A 30 -14.08 10.43 -16.93
CA PHE A 30 -14.08 11.37 -15.80
C PHE A 30 -12.78 12.15 -15.66
N THR A 31 -11.63 11.55 -16.02
CA THR A 31 -10.33 12.24 -16.05
C THR A 31 -10.27 13.23 -17.22
N GLU A 32 -10.73 12.81 -18.39
CA GLU A 32 -10.79 13.64 -19.60
C GLU A 32 -11.67 14.88 -19.37
N SER A 33 -12.76 14.76 -18.60
CA SER A 33 -13.63 15.89 -18.25
C SER A 33 -12.99 16.89 -17.27
N GLN A 34 -11.87 16.56 -16.63
CA GLN A 34 -11.17 17.45 -15.69
C GLN A 34 -10.28 18.50 -16.36
N HIS A 35 -10.34 18.68 -17.69
CA HIS A 35 -9.56 19.68 -18.43
C HIS A 35 -10.22 21.08 -18.48
N GLY A 36 -11.32 21.30 -17.75
CA GLY A 36 -12.06 22.57 -17.69
C GLY A 36 -11.71 23.47 -16.49
N LEU A 37 -12.31 24.67 -16.47
CA LEU A 37 -12.19 25.66 -15.37
C LEU A 37 -12.90 25.24 -14.08
N LEU A 38 -13.93 24.39 -14.18
CA LEU A 38 -14.63 23.80 -13.05
C LEU A 38 -14.19 22.34 -12.96
N ARG A 39 -13.24 22.10 -12.06
CA ARG A 39 -12.68 20.78 -11.83
C ARG A 39 -13.35 20.16 -10.61
N ASP A 40 -13.72 18.90 -10.73
CA ASP A 40 -14.14 18.11 -9.58
C ASP A 40 -12.99 18.01 -8.59
N PRO A 41 -13.29 17.84 -7.30
CA PRO A 41 -12.25 17.81 -6.31
C PRO A 41 -11.31 16.61 -6.55
N PRO A 42 -10.00 16.77 -6.32
CA PRO A 42 -9.02 15.76 -6.71
C PRO A 42 -9.20 14.37 -6.05
N TRP A 43 -9.93 14.27 -4.93
CA TRP A 43 -10.22 13.00 -4.26
C TRP A 43 -11.25 12.15 -5.01
N GLU A 44 -12.18 12.78 -5.73
CA GLU A 44 -13.25 12.08 -6.45
C GLU A 44 -12.70 11.42 -7.72
N LEU A 45 -11.82 12.15 -8.43
CA LEU A 45 -11.05 11.62 -9.56
C LEU A 45 -10.27 10.37 -9.16
N ARG A 46 -9.60 10.44 -8.02
CA ARG A 46 -8.81 9.33 -7.46
C ARG A 46 -9.66 8.13 -7.13
N SER A 47 -10.82 8.34 -6.48
CA SER A 47 -11.73 7.26 -6.14
C SER A 47 -12.12 6.44 -7.38
N LYS A 48 -12.42 7.11 -8.51
CA LYS A 48 -12.80 6.42 -9.75
C LYS A 48 -11.63 5.68 -10.40
N CYS A 49 -10.45 6.30 -10.44
CA CYS A 49 -9.24 5.63 -10.92
C CYS A 49 -8.91 4.39 -10.08
N LEU A 50 -9.01 4.50 -8.76
CA LEU A 50 -8.71 3.42 -7.82
C LEU A 50 -9.71 2.27 -7.90
N GLU A 51 -11.00 2.55 -8.12
CA GLU A 51 -12.00 1.50 -8.34
C GLU A 51 -11.66 0.64 -9.56
N ALA A 52 -11.24 1.27 -10.67
CA ALA A 52 -10.82 0.57 -11.88
C ALA A 52 -9.51 -0.24 -11.68
N LEU A 53 -8.49 0.36 -11.07
CA LEU A 53 -7.21 -0.30 -10.80
C LEU A 53 -7.36 -1.42 -9.76
N GLY A 54 -8.18 -1.20 -8.73
CA GLY A 54 -8.54 -2.19 -7.73
C GLY A 54 -9.22 -3.39 -8.38
N SER A 55 -10.25 -3.18 -9.19
CA SER A 55 -10.92 -4.27 -9.91
C SER A 55 -9.94 -5.06 -10.81
N ALA A 56 -8.99 -4.37 -11.45
CA ALA A 56 -7.91 -4.99 -12.21
C ALA A 56 -6.93 -5.84 -11.35
N LEU A 57 -6.59 -5.40 -10.13
CA LEU A 57 -5.79 -6.19 -9.18
C LEU A 57 -6.53 -7.44 -8.70
N HIS A 58 -7.80 -7.30 -8.34
CA HIS A 58 -8.63 -8.41 -7.85
C HIS A 58 -9.01 -9.41 -8.96
N SER A 59 -8.76 -9.05 -10.22
CA SER A 59 -9.04 -9.88 -11.39
C SER A 59 -8.23 -11.19 -11.41
N GLY A 60 -7.04 -11.21 -10.79
CA GLY A 60 -6.09 -12.33 -10.87
C GLY A 60 -5.38 -12.45 -12.22
N SER A 61 -5.57 -11.51 -13.16
CA SER A 61 -4.75 -11.41 -14.36
C SER A 61 -3.43 -10.70 -14.05
N GLY A 62 -2.30 -11.37 -14.29
CA GLY A 62 -0.98 -10.75 -14.13
C GLY A 62 -0.78 -9.53 -15.03
N LYS A 63 -1.36 -9.53 -16.23
CA LYS A 63 -1.28 -8.39 -17.17
C LYS A 63 -2.06 -7.18 -16.66
N LEU A 64 -3.31 -7.38 -16.26
CA LEU A 64 -4.16 -6.31 -15.71
C LEU A 64 -3.64 -5.84 -14.35
N GLY A 65 -3.15 -6.76 -13.52
CA GLY A 65 -2.52 -6.46 -12.25
C GLY A 65 -1.27 -5.61 -12.42
N THR A 66 -0.38 -5.93 -13.37
CA THR A 66 0.81 -5.12 -13.67
C THR A 66 0.45 -3.70 -14.11
N LEU A 67 -0.53 -3.55 -15.00
CA LEU A 67 -1.04 -2.23 -15.40
C LEU A 67 -1.64 -1.47 -14.22
N ALA A 68 -2.37 -2.16 -13.35
CA ALA A 68 -2.93 -1.55 -12.16
C ALA A 68 -1.84 -1.02 -11.23
N ILE A 69 -0.76 -1.79 -11.03
CA ILE A 69 0.40 -1.40 -10.23
C ILE A 69 1.10 -0.16 -10.82
N GLN A 70 1.26 -0.10 -12.14
CA GLN A 70 1.83 1.08 -12.82
C GLN A 70 0.95 2.32 -12.64
N GLY A 71 -0.38 2.15 -12.71
CA GLY A 71 -1.33 3.24 -12.48
C GLY A 71 -1.22 3.77 -11.06
N LEU A 72 -1.06 2.85 -10.11
CA LEU A 72 -0.85 3.17 -8.71
C LEU A 72 0.47 3.94 -8.50
N GLN A 73 1.57 3.54 -9.14
CA GLN A 73 2.87 4.24 -9.05
C GLN A 73 2.85 5.66 -9.64
N SER A 74 1.91 5.99 -10.52
CA SER A 74 1.91 7.25 -11.29
C SER A 74 1.24 8.44 -10.61
N ASP A 75 0.58 8.26 -9.45
CA ASP A 75 -0.02 9.34 -8.67
C ASP A 75 0.96 9.78 -7.56
N ASP A 76 1.55 10.98 -7.70
CA ASP A 76 2.57 11.54 -6.81
C ASP A 76 2.07 11.77 -5.36
N GLU A 77 0.76 11.80 -5.13
CA GLU A 77 0.16 12.00 -3.81
C GLU A 77 0.11 10.67 -3.05
N SER A 78 1.28 10.25 -2.57
CA SER A 78 1.60 8.94 -2.02
C SER A 78 0.70 8.49 -0.86
N ARG A 79 0.02 9.43 -0.18
CA ARG A 79 -0.75 9.25 1.08
C ARG A 79 -1.93 8.29 1.03
N TRP A 80 -2.65 8.25 -0.08
CA TRP A 80 -3.87 7.44 -0.21
C TRP A 80 -3.65 6.11 -0.94
N LEU A 81 -2.61 6.10 -1.78
CA LEU A 81 -2.24 4.98 -2.60
C LEU A 81 -2.00 3.72 -1.77
N THR A 82 -1.22 3.87 -0.70
CA THR A 82 -0.81 2.72 0.10
C THR A 82 -1.90 2.20 0.99
N THR A 83 -2.79 3.02 1.54
CA THR A 83 -3.92 2.54 2.35
C THR A 83 -4.87 1.69 1.51
N GLN A 84 -5.14 2.08 0.26
CA GLN A 84 -5.98 1.30 -0.64
C GLN A 84 -5.27 0.09 -1.26
N LEU A 85 -3.97 0.20 -1.53
CA LEU A 85 -3.14 -0.96 -1.88
C LEU A 85 -3.12 -1.97 -0.72
N LEU A 86 -3.13 -1.46 0.53
CA LEU A 86 -3.24 -2.25 1.74
C LEU A 86 -4.63 -2.94 1.87
N ASP A 87 -5.70 -2.32 1.38
CA ASP A 87 -7.06 -2.92 1.28
C ASP A 87 -7.14 -4.01 0.20
N ALA A 88 -6.42 -3.85 -0.90
CA ALA A 88 -6.31 -4.86 -1.95
C ALA A 88 -5.36 -6.03 -1.59
N LEU A 89 -4.57 -5.93 -0.50
CA LEU A 89 -3.55 -6.93 -0.09
C LEU A 89 -4.01 -8.38 -0.05
N PRO A 90 -5.21 -8.71 0.47
CA PRO A 90 -5.61 -10.11 0.56
C PRO A 90 -5.63 -10.77 -0.82
N SER A 91 -5.88 -9.99 -1.87
CA SER A 91 -5.89 -10.43 -3.26
C SER A 91 -4.51 -10.35 -3.92
N LEU A 92 -3.58 -9.53 -3.42
CA LEU A 92 -2.23 -9.43 -3.96
C LEU A 92 -1.43 -10.72 -3.75
N ALA A 93 -1.71 -11.44 -2.67
CA ALA A 93 -1.17 -12.78 -2.49
C ALA A 93 -1.56 -13.70 -3.66
N THR A 94 -2.69 -13.50 -4.35
CA THR A 94 -3.12 -14.38 -5.45
C THR A 94 -2.50 -14.06 -6.82
N LEU A 95 -1.76 -12.96 -6.94
CA LEU A 95 -1.08 -12.55 -8.18
C LEU A 95 0.13 -13.44 -8.50
N ASP A 96 0.63 -13.37 -9.74
CA ASP A 96 1.84 -14.07 -10.16
C ASP A 96 3.10 -13.48 -9.52
N ASP A 97 4.17 -14.28 -9.48
CA ASP A 97 5.41 -13.93 -8.79
C ASP A 97 6.03 -12.60 -9.26
N ASN A 98 5.92 -12.25 -10.55
CA ASN A 98 6.46 -10.99 -11.06
C ASN A 98 5.64 -9.80 -10.56
N ALA A 99 4.31 -9.90 -10.61
CA ALA A 99 3.42 -8.87 -10.07
C ALA A 99 3.60 -8.70 -8.55
N GLN A 100 3.80 -9.80 -7.82
CA GLN A 100 4.09 -9.75 -6.38
C GLN A 100 5.40 -9.01 -6.08
N VAL A 101 6.49 -9.29 -6.80
CA VAL A 101 7.76 -8.58 -6.63
C VAL A 101 7.60 -7.09 -6.92
N GLU A 102 6.85 -6.72 -7.95
CA GLU A 102 6.65 -5.33 -8.31
C GLU A 102 5.81 -4.57 -7.27
N ILE A 103 4.77 -5.21 -6.72
CA ILE A 103 4.03 -4.68 -5.57
C ILE A 103 4.93 -4.52 -4.36
N MET A 104 5.80 -5.49 -4.08
CA MET A 104 6.71 -5.39 -2.95
C MET A 104 7.69 -4.22 -3.11
N ARG A 105 8.09 -3.88 -4.35
CA ARG A 105 8.88 -2.66 -4.62
C ARG A 105 8.10 -1.38 -4.37
N VAL A 106 6.82 -1.33 -4.76
CA VAL A 106 5.94 -0.19 -4.48
C VAL A 106 5.77 0.00 -2.97
N LEU A 107 5.47 -1.08 -2.26
CA LEU A 107 5.30 -1.05 -0.81
C LEU A 107 6.61 -0.71 -0.09
N LEU A 108 7.76 -1.18 -0.58
CA LEU A 108 9.07 -0.79 -0.08
C LEU A 108 9.34 0.71 -0.29
N SER A 109 9.07 1.22 -1.49
CA SER A 109 9.22 2.65 -1.79
C SER A 109 8.34 3.52 -0.89
N ALA A 110 7.10 3.07 -0.63
CA ALA A 110 6.21 3.72 0.32
C ALA A 110 6.71 3.62 1.77
N ALA A 111 7.27 2.48 2.18
CA ALA A 111 7.87 2.29 3.50
C ALA A 111 9.13 3.15 3.75
N CYS A 112 9.72 3.72 2.71
CA CYS A 112 10.76 4.74 2.82
C CYS A 112 10.22 6.15 3.08
N GLN A 113 8.91 6.37 2.99
CA GLN A 113 8.29 7.67 3.23
C GLN A 113 7.86 7.81 4.69
N SER A 114 8.31 8.87 5.38
CA SER A 114 8.08 9.09 6.81
C SER A 114 6.59 9.12 7.19
N TRP A 115 5.73 9.69 6.35
CA TRP A 115 4.30 9.76 6.65
C TRP A 115 3.59 8.38 6.58
N TRP A 116 4.15 7.39 5.86
CA TRP A 116 3.53 6.07 5.69
C TRP A 116 3.73 5.20 6.93
N VAL A 117 4.94 5.26 7.46
CA VAL A 117 5.33 4.53 8.67
C VAL A 117 4.87 5.22 9.94
N ALA A 118 4.21 6.38 9.86
CA ALA A 118 3.60 7.03 11.02
C ALA A 118 2.34 6.29 11.51
N SER A 119 1.73 5.42 10.69
CA SER A 119 0.55 4.66 11.09
C SER A 119 0.91 3.22 11.44
N SER A 120 0.78 2.88 12.73
CA SER A 120 0.94 1.52 13.26
C SER A 120 0.06 0.50 12.54
N ALA A 121 -1.16 0.87 12.17
CA ALA A 121 -2.09 0.04 11.42
C ALA A 121 -1.55 -0.34 10.01
N LEU A 122 -0.95 0.61 9.29
CA LEU A 122 -0.39 0.33 7.96
C LEU A 122 0.83 -0.60 8.05
N VAL A 123 1.68 -0.40 9.06
CA VAL A 123 2.83 -1.26 9.33
C VAL A 123 2.39 -2.69 9.62
N VAL A 124 1.40 -2.90 10.49
CA VAL A 124 0.86 -4.24 10.80
C VAL A 124 0.31 -4.93 9.56
N ARG A 125 -0.42 -4.20 8.70
CA ARG A 125 -0.99 -4.76 7.46
C ARG A 125 0.09 -5.16 6.45
N LEU A 126 1.13 -4.34 6.26
CA LEU A 126 2.25 -4.72 5.39
C LEU A 126 2.97 -5.96 5.92
N LEU A 127 3.27 -5.99 7.23
CA LEU A 127 3.90 -7.14 7.85
C LEU A 127 3.04 -8.40 7.64
N THR A 128 1.73 -8.29 7.79
CA THR A 128 0.77 -9.37 7.50
C THR A 128 0.92 -9.91 6.08
N LEU A 129 0.95 -9.04 5.07
CA LEU A 129 1.18 -9.45 3.69
C LEU A 129 2.53 -10.16 3.51
N CYS A 130 3.62 -9.56 4.01
CA CYS A 130 4.96 -10.12 3.86
C CYS A 130 5.04 -11.53 4.45
N PHE A 131 4.46 -11.74 5.65
CA PHE A 131 4.38 -13.06 6.26
C PHE A 131 3.54 -14.04 5.43
N GLN A 132 2.40 -13.61 4.90
CA GLN A 132 1.56 -14.46 4.04
C GLN A 132 2.31 -14.90 2.77
N LEU A 133 3.00 -13.99 2.09
CA LEU A 133 3.79 -14.30 0.89
C LEU A 133 4.94 -15.27 1.20
N CYS A 134 5.66 -15.05 2.30
CA CYS A 134 6.76 -15.91 2.75
C CYS A 134 6.30 -17.29 3.23
N SER A 135 5.07 -17.40 3.75
CA SER A 135 4.51 -18.66 4.26
C SER A 135 4.04 -19.63 3.17
N ARG A 136 4.08 -19.22 1.89
CA ARG A 136 3.75 -20.07 0.75
C ARG A 136 4.76 -21.19 0.55
N THR A 137 4.29 -22.34 0.07
CA THR A 137 5.14 -23.47 -0.28
C THR A 137 4.85 -23.95 -1.71
N PRO A 138 5.81 -23.87 -2.64
CA PRO A 138 7.12 -23.24 -2.52
C PRO A 138 7.02 -21.70 -2.54
N CYS A 139 7.78 -21.00 -1.68
CA CYS A 139 7.94 -19.55 -1.76
C CYS A 139 9.08 -19.23 -2.74
N PRO A 140 8.83 -18.42 -3.79
CA PRO A 140 9.89 -17.99 -4.69
C PRO A 140 10.93 -17.13 -3.94
N PRO A 141 12.24 -17.36 -4.13
CA PRO A 141 13.27 -16.63 -3.39
C PRO A 141 13.27 -15.11 -3.69
N THR A 142 12.86 -14.72 -4.89
CA THR A 142 12.71 -13.32 -5.30
C THR A 142 11.59 -12.61 -4.54
N VAL A 143 10.43 -13.26 -4.41
CA VAL A 143 9.29 -12.78 -3.61
C VAL A 143 9.68 -12.71 -2.14
N ALA A 144 10.31 -13.76 -1.61
CA ALA A 144 10.76 -13.80 -0.21
C ALA A 144 11.72 -12.65 0.13
N THR A 145 12.69 -12.38 -0.74
CA THR A 145 13.67 -11.31 -0.55
C THR A 145 13.00 -9.93 -0.60
N ALA A 146 12.09 -9.70 -1.55
CA ALA A 146 11.37 -8.44 -1.66
C ALA A 146 10.42 -8.20 -0.47
N ALA A 147 9.70 -9.24 -0.04
CA ALA A 147 8.85 -9.23 1.14
C ALA A 147 9.64 -8.93 2.42
N GLN A 148 10.80 -9.57 2.59
CA GLN A 148 11.68 -9.33 3.73
C GLN A 148 12.24 -7.91 3.71
N ALA A 149 12.69 -7.40 2.56
CA ALA A 149 13.22 -6.04 2.44
C ALA A 149 12.16 -4.99 2.83
N ALA A 150 10.93 -5.12 2.31
CA ALA A 150 9.83 -4.21 2.63
C ALA A 150 9.43 -4.30 4.11
N ALA A 151 9.34 -5.50 4.68
CA ALA A 151 9.03 -5.70 6.09
C ALA A 151 10.09 -5.07 7.00
N CYS A 152 11.38 -5.32 6.71
CA CYS A 152 12.48 -4.73 7.46
C CYS A 152 12.49 -3.21 7.35
N GLN A 153 12.26 -2.66 6.16
CA GLN A 153 12.25 -1.21 5.96
C GLN A 153 11.08 -0.54 6.68
N ALA A 154 9.89 -1.16 6.66
CA ALA A 154 8.74 -0.66 7.39
C ALA A 154 8.96 -0.65 8.91
N VAL A 155 9.55 -1.70 9.48
CA VAL A 155 9.88 -1.69 10.91
C VAL A 155 10.94 -0.63 11.23
N ARG A 156 11.97 -0.49 10.39
CA ARG A 156 13.02 0.53 10.57
C ARG A 156 12.47 1.95 10.49
N GLY A 157 11.64 2.23 9.49
CA GLY A 157 11.01 3.53 9.34
C GLY A 157 10.07 3.86 10.50
N PHE A 158 9.32 2.86 10.99
CA PHE A 158 8.44 3.01 12.14
C PHE A 158 9.24 3.41 13.38
N VAL A 159 10.32 2.67 13.67
CA VAL A 159 11.21 2.96 14.81
C VAL A 159 11.87 4.33 14.68
N ALA A 160 12.29 4.73 13.49
CA ALA A 160 12.89 6.05 13.27
C ALA A 160 11.93 7.20 13.60
N ILE A 161 10.65 7.08 13.25
CA ILE A 161 9.63 8.08 13.59
C ILE A 161 9.38 8.13 15.10
N LEU A 162 9.38 6.98 15.77
CA LEU A 162 9.23 6.94 17.22
C LEU A 162 10.42 7.60 17.93
N ASP A 163 11.64 7.35 17.45
CA ASP A 163 12.86 8.01 17.96
C ASP A 163 12.80 9.53 17.72
N GLU A 164 12.42 9.98 16.52
CA GLU A 164 12.26 11.41 16.20
C GLU A 164 11.18 12.08 17.06
N GLY A 165 10.05 11.40 17.30
CA GLY A 165 8.99 11.87 18.18
C GLY A 165 9.46 12.02 19.62
N TYR A 166 10.19 11.03 20.14
CA TYR A 166 10.76 11.05 21.48
C TYR A 166 11.83 12.16 21.65
N GLU A 167 12.71 12.34 20.67
CA GLU A 167 13.73 13.40 20.69
C GLU A 167 13.11 14.80 20.62
N SER A 168 12.02 14.97 19.83
CA SER A 168 11.29 16.24 19.73
C SER A 168 10.62 16.63 21.06
N GLU A 169 10.03 15.68 21.78
CA GLU A 169 9.44 15.93 23.10
C GLU A 169 10.50 16.26 24.16
N MET A 170 11.70 15.68 24.09
CA MET A 170 12.79 15.98 25.03
C MET A 170 13.42 17.35 24.76
N ALA A 171 13.31 17.87 23.53
CA ALA A 171 13.80 19.19 23.15
C ALA A 171 12.80 20.31 23.49
N GLU A 172 11.49 20.06 23.40
CA GLU A 172 10.45 20.98 23.86
C GLU A 172 10.19 20.79 25.37
N GLY A 173 10.80 21.62 26.20
CA GLY A 173 10.53 21.62 27.65
C GLY A 173 9.04 21.82 28.00
N PRO A 174 8.65 21.65 29.29
CA PRO A 174 7.25 21.49 29.74
C PRO A 174 6.32 22.72 29.58
N ALA A 175 6.66 23.68 28.73
CA ALA A 175 5.94 24.93 28.50
C ALA A 175 5.54 25.19 27.04
N GLY A 176 5.85 24.29 26.10
CA GLY A 176 5.39 24.40 24.71
C GLY A 176 4.00 23.82 24.53
N GLY A 177 2.97 24.66 24.39
CA GLY A 177 1.62 24.23 23.98
C GLY A 177 1.55 23.88 22.49
N GLY A 178 2.53 23.13 21.99
CA GLY A 178 2.63 22.68 20.61
C GLY A 178 2.04 21.28 20.43
N ASP A 179 1.55 21.02 19.23
CA ASP A 179 0.89 19.80 18.72
C ASP A 179 1.85 18.59 18.65
N GLY A 180 2.70 18.40 19.67
CA GLY A 180 3.64 17.29 19.79
C GLY A 180 2.93 16.00 20.18
N LEU A 181 3.31 14.89 19.54
CA LEU A 181 2.84 13.54 19.86
C LEU A 181 3.16 13.25 21.32
N SER A 182 2.15 13.03 22.16
CA SER A 182 2.38 12.73 23.57
C SER A 182 2.97 11.32 23.72
N PRO A 183 3.58 10.98 24.87
CA PRO A 183 4.10 9.63 25.10
C PRO A 183 3.00 8.57 24.99
N ALA A 184 1.76 8.94 25.34
CA ALA A 184 0.60 8.06 25.21
C ALA A 184 0.28 7.73 23.74
N ASP A 185 0.54 8.66 22.80
CA ASP A 185 0.33 8.46 21.37
C ASP A 185 1.41 7.52 20.79
N VAL A 186 2.66 7.73 21.19
CA VAL A 186 3.80 6.83 20.87
C VAL A 186 3.54 5.41 21.37
N TYR A 187 3.02 5.26 22.60
CA TYR A 187 2.64 3.96 23.16
C TYR A 187 1.43 3.34 22.46
N GLN A 188 0.45 4.14 22.05
CA GLN A 188 -0.70 3.65 21.29
C GLN A 188 -0.28 3.09 19.93
N ASP A 189 0.74 3.65 19.30
CA ASP A 189 1.23 3.17 18.01
C ASP A 189 2.19 1.98 18.11
N ILE A 190 3.03 1.90 19.14
CA ILE A 190 4.01 0.80 19.25
C ILE A 190 3.36 -0.54 19.63
N VAL A 191 2.32 -0.51 20.48
CA VAL A 191 1.67 -1.71 21.03
C VAL A 191 1.09 -2.62 19.94
N PRO A 192 0.34 -2.13 18.93
CA PRO A 192 -0.15 -2.95 17.82
C PRO A 192 0.97 -3.66 17.04
N VAL A 193 2.07 -2.97 16.75
CA VAL A 193 3.19 -3.51 15.96
C VAL A 193 3.91 -4.61 16.75
N CYS A 194 4.27 -4.34 18.01
CA CYS A 194 4.90 -5.33 18.88
C CYS A 194 3.99 -6.53 19.14
N GLY A 195 2.71 -6.29 19.43
CA GLY A 195 1.73 -7.36 19.66
C GLY A 195 1.58 -8.28 18.45
N TYR A 196 1.55 -7.71 17.24
CA TYR A 196 1.51 -8.49 16.00
C TYR A 196 2.77 -9.35 15.83
N LEU A 197 3.96 -8.78 15.98
CA LEU A 197 5.23 -9.53 15.85
C LEU A 197 5.33 -10.67 16.86
N CYS A 198 4.98 -10.43 18.12
CA CYS A 198 4.92 -11.46 19.15
C CYS A 198 3.94 -12.58 18.79
N SER A 199 2.76 -12.25 18.23
CA SER A 199 1.77 -13.24 17.81
C SER A 199 2.29 -14.16 16.69
N GLN A 200 3.03 -13.61 15.72
CA GLN A 200 3.64 -14.39 14.65
C GLN A 200 4.76 -15.29 15.16
N LEU A 201 5.61 -14.79 16.08
CA LEU A 201 6.66 -15.60 16.71
C LEU A 201 6.08 -16.76 17.51
N GLN A 202 4.99 -16.53 18.26
CA GLN A 202 4.30 -17.59 18.99
C GLN A 202 3.71 -18.63 18.03
N ALA A 203 3.01 -18.20 16.97
CA ALA A 203 2.44 -19.10 15.97
C ALA A 203 3.51 -19.92 15.23
N PHE A 204 4.73 -19.39 15.09
CA PHE A 204 5.87 -20.13 14.56
C PHE A 204 6.42 -21.14 15.57
N ALA A 205 6.52 -20.75 16.84
CA ALA A 205 6.97 -21.63 17.92
C ALA A 205 6.02 -22.84 18.11
N ASP A 206 4.70 -22.61 18.04
CA ASP A 206 3.67 -23.65 18.21
C ASP A 206 3.61 -24.66 17.04
N LYS A 207 4.21 -24.34 15.89
CA LYS A 207 4.26 -25.21 14.70
C LYS A 207 5.51 -26.10 14.65
N ARG A 208 6.45 -25.93 15.58
CA ARG A 208 7.65 -26.77 15.73
C ARG A 208 7.41 -27.90 16.72
#